data_AF-A0A920AZU6-F1
#
_entry.id   AF-A0A920AZU6-F1
#
_cell.length_a   1.000
_cell.length_b   1.000
_cell.length_c   1.000
_cell.angle_alpha   90.00
_cell.angle_beta   90.00
_cell.angle_gamma   90.00
#
_symmetry.space_group_name_H-M   'P 1'
#
loop_
_entity.id
_entity.type
_entity.pdbx_description
1 polymer ?
#
loop_
_entity_poly.entity_id
_entity_poly.type
_entity_poly.pdbx_seq_one_letter_code
_entity_poly.pdbx_strand_id
1 'polypeptide(L)'
;MKLRPHQQKYKNILIIRGTTTATEYSSSISSKPAEITSDEKNDNIKAVDKTDIQITLHNIIDKWPMLIEKISKERPSISTVLEYCKPVNLNNNIINLKMRGLPKFQAENLKNNSRLIEDCLKINFQ
;
A
#
# COMPACT_ATOMS: atom_id res chain seq x y z
N MET A 1 7.13 26.82 -42.18
CA MET A 1 7.18 27.05 -40.72
C MET A 1 7.04 25.69 -40.02
N LYS A 2 8.15 25.10 -39.57
CA LYS A 2 8.12 23.79 -38.87
C LYS A 2 7.80 24.04 -37.38
N LEU A 3 6.59 23.71 -36.94
CA LEU A 3 6.31 23.56 -35.51
C LEU A 3 7.02 22.30 -35.01
N ARG A 4 7.89 22.48 -34.01
CA ARG A 4 8.53 21.37 -33.29
C ARG A 4 7.48 20.67 -32.41
N PRO A 5 7.44 19.34 -32.35
CA PRO A 5 6.57 18.64 -31.41
C PRO A 5 7.15 18.75 -29.99
N HIS A 6 6.38 19.35 -29.10
CA HIS A 6 6.68 19.42 -27.67
C HIS A 6 6.41 18.06 -27.01
N GLN A 7 7.38 17.16 -27.11
CA GLN A 7 7.42 15.93 -26.32
C GLN A 7 7.93 16.27 -24.91
N GLN A 8 7.06 16.77 -24.04
CA GLN A 8 7.37 16.89 -22.62
C GLN A 8 7.44 15.50 -22.03
N LYS A 9 8.66 15.07 -21.72
CA LYS A 9 8.97 13.83 -21.02
C LYS A 9 8.32 13.84 -19.62
N TYR A 10 7.19 13.15 -19.47
CA TYR A 10 6.60 12.88 -18.14
C TYR A 10 7.13 11.53 -17.64
N LYS A 11 8.12 11.57 -16.75
CA LYS A 11 8.67 10.38 -16.08
C LYS A 11 8.73 10.62 -14.57
N ASN A 12 7.58 10.64 -13.91
CA ASN A 12 7.51 10.59 -12.45
C ASN A 12 6.82 9.27 -12.08
N ILE A 13 7.64 8.26 -11.79
CA ILE A 13 7.22 6.92 -11.40
C ILE A 13 7.36 6.86 -9.87
N LEU A 14 6.25 6.78 -9.15
CA LEU A 14 6.26 6.58 -7.70
C LEU A 14 6.38 5.07 -7.42
N ILE A 15 7.40 4.69 -6.64
CA ILE A 15 7.73 3.32 -6.27
C ILE A 15 7.30 3.11 -4.81
N ILE A 16 6.25 2.32 -4.59
CA ILE A 16 5.79 1.91 -3.26
C ILE A 16 6.25 0.47 -3.00
N ARG A 17 7.16 0.21 -2.05
CA ARG A 17 7.68 -1.14 -1.77
C ARG A 17 6.85 -1.85 -0.71
N GLY A 18 6.19 -2.95 -1.06
CA GLY A 18 5.72 -3.92 -0.06
C GLY A 18 6.89 -4.74 0.47
N THR A 19 7.22 -4.60 1.75
CA THR A 19 8.24 -5.44 2.41
C THR A 19 7.65 -6.75 2.90
N THR A 20 8.22 -7.85 2.43
CA THR A 20 8.05 -9.21 2.97
C THR A 20 9.02 -9.42 4.14
N THR A 21 8.46 -9.86 5.27
CA THR A 21 9.03 -10.43 6.52
C THR A 21 10.53 -10.75 6.63
N ALA A 22 11.21 -10.24 7.67
CA ALA A 22 11.73 -11.00 8.85
C ALA A 22 12.78 -10.20 9.69
N THR A 23 12.46 -10.05 10.98
CA THR A 23 13.32 -10.13 12.19
C THR A 23 14.36 -9.03 12.55
N GLU A 24 14.22 -8.61 13.82
CA GLU A 24 15.17 -7.96 14.75
C GLU A 24 15.58 -6.50 14.56
N TYR A 25 15.05 -5.62 15.44
CA TYR A 25 15.87 -4.82 16.36
C TYR A 25 15.08 -4.54 17.65
N SER A 26 15.76 -4.76 18.78
CA SER A 26 15.28 -4.81 20.16
C SER A 26 15.57 -3.51 20.92
N SER A 27 14.64 -3.07 21.79
CA SER A 27 14.81 -2.22 23.00
C SER A 27 13.46 -1.56 23.35
N SER A 28 12.92 -1.52 24.57
CA SER A 28 13.44 -1.81 25.91
C SER A 28 12.30 -2.23 26.86
N ILE A 29 12.66 -3.19 27.72
CA ILE A 29 12.05 -3.66 28.97
C ILE A 29 11.51 -2.57 29.92
N SER A 30 10.33 -2.83 30.51
CA SER A 30 9.94 -2.34 31.85
C SER A 30 8.95 -3.30 32.55
N SER A 31 9.49 -4.04 33.52
CA SER A 31 8.96 -4.35 34.88
C SER A 31 7.72 -5.26 35.15
N LYS A 32 8.00 -6.56 35.36
CA LYS A 32 7.77 -7.43 36.58
C LYS A 32 6.31 -7.75 37.11
N PRO A 33 6.09 -8.79 37.98
CA PRO A 33 5.57 -10.14 37.60
C PRO A 33 4.44 -10.72 38.51
N ALA A 34 4.00 -11.97 38.23
CA ALA A 34 3.42 -13.04 39.08
C ALA A 34 2.12 -13.62 38.47
N GLU A 35 2.10 -14.81 37.84
CA GLU A 35 2.12 -16.21 38.36
C GLU A 35 0.70 -16.76 38.60
N ILE A 36 0.24 -17.72 37.77
CA ILE A 36 -0.18 -19.10 38.12
C ILE A 36 -0.72 -19.86 36.87
N THR A 37 -0.18 -21.07 36.65
CA THR A 37 -0.76 -22.38 36.24
C THR A 37 -2.20 -22.39 35.67
N SER A 38 -2.60 -23.13 34.61
CA SER A 38 -2.45 -24.58 34.37
C SER A 38 -2.91 -25.01 32.95
N ASP A 39 -2.35 -26.12 32.47
CA ASP A 39 -2.90 -27.25 31.70
C ASP A 39 -3.78 -27.10 30.42
N GLU A 40 -3.25 -27.73 29.37
CA GLU A 40 -3.86 -28.45 28.24
C GLU A 40 -5.27 -28.08 27.74
N LYS A 41 -5.33 -27.59 26.49
CA LYS A 41 -6.16 -28.22 25.47
C LYS A 41 -5.64 -27.95 24.06
N ASN A 42 -5.22 -29.04 23.41
CA ASN A 42 -5.14 -29.21 21.96
C ASN A 42 -6.43 -28.71 21.31
N ASP A 43 -6.34 -27.61 20.58
CA ASP A 43 -7.16 -27.38 19.41
C ASP A 43 -6.21 -27.13 18.25
N ASN A 44 -6.25 -28.08 17.31
CA ASN A 44 -5.71 -27.94 15.97
C ASN A 44 -6.27 -26.65 15.35
N ILE A 45 -5.52 -25.56 15.42
CA ILE A 45 -5.74 -24.46 14.50
C ILE A 45 -5.11 -24.94 13.21
N LYS A 46 -5.93 -25.58 12.35
CA LYS A 46 -5.66 -25.68 10.92
C LYS A 46 -5.14 -24.32 10.51
N ALA A 47 -3.84 -24.25 10.23
CA ALA A 47 -3.26 -23.15 9.52
C ALA A 47 -4.15 -22.94 8.31
N VAL A 48 -4.91 -21.83 8.30
CA VAL A 48 -5.52 -21.35 7.08
C VAL A 48 -4.35 -21.23 6.13
N ASP A 49 -4.32 -22.15 5.18
CA ASP A 49 -3.44 -22.07 4.03
C ASP A 49 -3.60 -20.65 3.51
N LYS A 50 -2.56 -19.85 3.72
CA LYS A 50 -2.41 -18.55 3.06
C LYS A 50 -2.42 -18.92 1.58
N THR A 51 -3.59 -18.88 0.97
CA THR A 51 -3.70 -18.86 -0.48
C THR A 51 -2.85 -17.69 -0.89
N ASP A 52 -1.72 -17.98 -1.52
CA ASP A 52 -0.78 -16.99 -2.03
C ASP A 52 -1.49 -16.30 -3.19
N ILE A 53 -2.39 -15.39 -2.85
CA ILE A 53 -3.21 -14.66 -3.81
C ILE A 53 -2.26 -13.73 -4.52
N GLN A 54 -1.88 -14.13 -5.74
CA GLN A 54 -1.11 -13.28 -6.63
C GLN A 54 -1.97 -12.08 -7.02
N ILE A 55 -1.73 -10.95 -6.37
CA ILE A 55 -2.35 -9.68 -6.70
C ILE A 55 -1.87 -9.26 -8.10
N THR A 56 -2.80 -9.10 -9.04
CA THR A 56 -2.51 -8.63 -10.40
C THR A 56 -2.76 -7.12 -10.51
N LEU A 57 -2.12 -6.46 -11.48
CA LEU A 57 -2.41 -5.07 -11.81
C LEU A 57 -3.89 -4.84 -12.16
N HIS A 58 -4.50 -5.80 -12.86
CA HIS A 58 -5.92 -5.72 -13.23
C HIS A 58 -6.81 -5.69 -11.99
N ASN A 59 -6.58 -6.57 -11.03
CA ASN A 59 -7.33 -6.58 -9.77
C ASN A 59 -7.23 -5.21 -9.08
N ILE A 60 -6.02 -4.64 -9.00
CA ILE A 60 -5.76 -3.33 -8.40
C ILE A 60 -6.55 -2.23 -9.11
N ILE A 61 -6.53 -2.21 -10.45
CA ILE A 61 -7.25 -1.21 -11.24
C ILE A 61 -8.75 -1.30 -10.99
N ASP A 62 -9.32 -2.51 -11.00
CA ASP A 62 -10.77 -2.74 -10.82
C ASP A 62 -11.26 -2.28 -9.45
N LYS A 63 -10.47 -2.56 -8.42
CA LYS A 63 -10.79 -2.20 -7.03
C LYS A 63 -10.25 -0.82 -6.62
N TRP A 64 -9.59 -0.08 -7.51
CA TRP A 64 -9.03 1.23 -7.22
C TRP A 64 -10.07 2.24 -6.69
N PRO A 65 -11.29 2.34 -7.27
CA PRO A 65 -12.32 3.24 -6.73
C PRO A 65 -12.72 2.90 -5.29
N MET A 66 -12.84 1.61 -4.97
CA MET A 66 -13.16 1.14 -3.62
C MET A 66 -12.04 1.50 -2.63
N LEU A 67 -10.78 1.40 -3.05
CA LEU A 67 -9.63 1.81 -2.24
C LEU A 67 -9.67 3.32 -1.93
N ILE A 68 -9.97 4.15 -2.94
CA ILE A 68 -10.12 5.60 -2.75
C ILE A 68 -11.24 5.89 -1.74
N GLU A 69 -12.39 5.22 -1.86
CA GLU A 69 -13.52 5.39 -0.93
C GLU A 69 -13.18 5.00 0.51
N LYS A 70 -12.35 3.97 0.70
CA LYS A 70 -11.89 3.59 2.05
C LYS A 70 -10.93 4.62 2.63
N ILE A 71 -9.97 5.07 1.84
CA ILE A 71 -9.00 6.10 2.26
C ILE A 71 -9.69 7.43 2.53
N SER A 72 -10.77 7.78 1.80
CA SER A 72 -11.48 9.04 1.99
C SER A 72 -12.12 9.15 3.38
N LYS A 73 -12.50 8.03 3.99
CA LYS A 73 -13.06 7.98 5.35
C LYS A 73 -12.02 8.28 6.43
N GLU A 74 -10.76 7.96 6.20
CA GLU A 74 -9.67 8.15 7.18
C GLU A 74 -8.86 9.43 6.91
N ARG A 75 -8.48 9.67 5.64
CA ARG A 75 -7.69 10.83 5.19
C ARG A 75 -8.26 11.38 3.88
N PRO A 76 -9.31 12.24 3.94
CA PRO A 76 -9.92 12.84 2.76
C PRO A 76 -8.91 13.50 1.82
N SER A 77 -7.94 14.24 2.35
CA SER A 77 -6.92 14.95 1.55
C SER A 77 -6.06 14.00 0.69
N ILE A 78 -5.76 12.80 1.19
CA ILE A 78 -5.01 11.79 0.44
C ILE A 78 -5.89 11.16 -0.63
N SER A 79 -7.16 10.88 -0.30
CA SER A 79 -8.11 10.34 -1.28
C SER A 79 -8.30 11.27 -2.48
N THR A 80 -8.41 12.59 -2.24
CA THR A 80 -8.52 13.59 -3.31
C THR A 80 -7.32 13.54 -4.26
N VAL A 81 -6.10 13.33 -3.75
CA VAL A 81 -4.92 13.20 -4.62
C VAL A 81 -4.95 11.88 -5.42
N LEU A 82 -5.44 10.79 -4.82
CA LEU A 82 -5.56 9.48 -5.46
C LEU A 82 -6.61 9.44 -6.59
N GLU A 83 -7.65 10.27 -6.54
CA GLU A 83 -8.63 10.42 -7.63
C GLU A 83 -7.97 10.91 -8.94
N TYR A 84 -6.86 11.64 -8.84
CA TYR A 84 -6.07 12.12 -9.97
C TYR A 84 -4.94 11.15 -10.35
N CYS A 85 -4.84 10.01 -9.67
CA CYS A 85 -3.86 8.97 -9.91
C CYS A 85 -4.49 7.73 -10.55
N LYS A 86 -3.69 7.02 -11.35
CA LYS A 86 -4.06 5.71 -11.90
C LYS A 86 -2.92 4.71 -11.73
N PRO A 87 -3.18 3.48 -11.26
CA PRO A 87 -2.21 2.39 -11.35
C PRO A 87 -1.89 2.14 -12.83
N VAL A 88 -0.60 2.10 -13.16
CA VAL A 88 -0.15 1.85 -14.55
C VAL A 88 0.78 0.65 -14.67
N ASN A 89 1.36 0.20 -13.57
CA ASN A 89 2.28 -0.93 -13.57
C ASN A 89 2.42 -1.55 -12.18
N LEU A 90 2.62 -2.86 -12.11
CA LEU A 90 2.92 -3.62 -10.89
C LEU A 90 4.18 -4.45 -11.13
N ASN A 91 5.30 -4.10 -10.47
CA ASN A 91 6.56 -4.84 -10.57
C ASN A 91 7.07 -5.16 -9.17
N ASN A 92 7.39 -6.43 -8.86
CA ASN A 92 8.03 -6.80 -7.59
C ASN A 92 7.31 -6.22 -6.35
N ASN A 93 5.97 -6.33 -6.30
CA ASN A 93 5.11 -5.76 -5.27
C ASN A 93 5.14 -4.23 -5.16
N ILE A 94 5.54 -3.56 -6.25
CA ILE A 94 5.58 -2.10 -6.36
C ILE A 94 4.55 -1.64 -7.38
N ILE A 95 3.55 -0.89 -6.89
CA ILE A 95 2.56 -0.24 -7.73
C ILE A 95 3.09 1.12 -8.16
N ASN A 96 3.15 1.33 -9.48
CA ASN A 96 3.50 2.61 -10.05
C ASN A 96 2.23 3.37 -10.42
N LEU A 97 2.13 4.60 -9.91
CA LEU A 97 0.99 5.48 -10.15
C LEU A 97 1.35 6.56 -11.18
N LYS A 98 0.41 6.84 -12.09
CA LYS A 98 0.45 8.01 -12.96
C LYS A 98 -0.50 9.07 -12.42
N MET A 99 0.04 10.21 -12.00
CA MET A 99 -0.72 11.38 -11.53
C MET A 99 -0.93 12.38 -12.68
N ARG A 100 -2.14 12.97 -12.79
CA ARG A 100 -2.47 13.99 -13.81
C ARG A 100 -3.05 15.25 -13.17
N GLY A 101 -2.75 16.42 -13.73
CA GLY A 101 -3.41 17.68 -13.35
C GLY A 101 -3.06 18.23 -11.97
N LEU A 102 -2.14 17.61 -11.22
CA LEU A 102 -1.73 18.05 -9.90
C LEU A 102 -0.26 18.52 -9.86
N PRO A 103 0.07 19.49 -8.98
CA PRO A 103 1.45 19.91 -8.76
C PRO A 103 2.37 18.77 -8.31
N LYS A 104 3.67 18.89 -8.61
CA LYS A 104 4.67 17.86 -8.27
C LYS A 104 4.72 17.50 -6.79
N PHE A 105 4.51 18.48 -5.89
CA PHE A 105 4.57 18.24 -4.45
C PHE A 105 3.48 17.27 -3.96
N GLN A 106 2.38 17.10 -4.71
CA GLN A 106 1.34 16.12 -4.35
C GLN A 106 1.84 14.68 -4.47
N ALA A 107 2.83 14.41 -5.32
CA ALA A 107 3.50 13.12 -5.35
C ALA A 107 4.30 12.87 -4.07
N GLU A 108 4.97 13.91 -3.53
CA GLU A 108 5.68 13.81 -2.25
C GLU A 108 4.68 13.63 -1.10
N ASN A 109 3.51 14.29 -1.15
CA ASN A 109 2.44 14.10 -0.19
C ASN A 109 1.93 12.64 -0.17
N LEU A 110 1.70 12.02 -1.34
CA LEU A 110 1.36 10.59 -1.42
C LEU A 110 2.47 9.71 -0.88
N LYS A 111 3.73 10.01 -1.22
CA LYS A 111 4.89 9.24 -0.76
C LYS A 111 5.04 9.28 0.75
N ASN A 112 4.85 10.43 1.37
CA ASN A 112 4.90 10.60 2.83
C ASN A 112 3.75 9.88 3.54
N ASN A 113 2.66 9.56 2.83
CA ASN A 113 1.51 8.84 3.33
C ASN A 113 1.37 7.43 2.70
N SER A 114 2.46 6.87 2.14
CA SER A 114 2.38 5.62 1.39
C SER A 114 1.88 4.45 2.23
N ARG A 115 2.25 4.42 3.52
CA ARG A 115 1.85 3.36 4.46
C ARG A 115 0.33 3.20 4.58
N LEU A 116 -0.42 4.30 4.61
CA LEU A 116 -1.88 4.26 4.62
C LEU A 116 -2.44 3.55 3.38
N ILE A 117 -1.86 3.87 2.22
CA ILE A 117 -2.27 3.31 0.93
C ILE A 117 -1.92 1.83 0.86
N GLU A 118 -0.71 1.47 1.30
CA GLU A 118 -0.21 0.10 1.37
C GLU A 118 -1.05 -0.77 2.31
N ASP A 119 -1.40 -0.27 3.48
CA ASP A 119 -2.19 -1.03 4.46
C ASP A 119 -3.63 -1.21 3.95
N CYS A 120 -4.19 -0.20 3.28
CA CYS A 120 -5.47 -0.34 2.58
C CYS A 120 -5.39 -1.40 1.46
N LEU A 121 -4.31 -1.44 0.68
CA LEU A 121 -4.10 -2.48 -0.34
C LEU A 121 -4.00 -3.88 0.29
N LYS A 122 -3.28 -4.04 1.40
CA LYS A 122 -3.18 -5.35 2.07
C LYS A 122 -4.55 -5.86 2.52
N ILE A 123 -5.38 -5.01 3.10
CA ILE A 123 -6.70 -5.40 3.61
C ILE A 123 -7.67 -5.78 2.48
N ASN A 124 -7.55 -5.16 1.30
CA ASN A 124 -8.55 -5.29 0.23
C ASN A 124 -8.20 -6.31 -0.86
N PHE A 125 -6.97 -6.80 -0.86
CA PHE A 125 -6.41 -7.63 -1.91
C PHE A 125 -5.73 -8.91 -1.39
N GLN A 126 -5.82 -9.18 -0.08
CA GLN A 126 -5.53 -10.47 0.55
C GLN A 126 -6.73 -11.43 0.48
#